data_AF-A0A536ZXP3-F1
#
_entry.id   AF-A0A536ZXP3-F1
#
_cell.length_a   1.000
_cell.length_b   1.000
_cell.length_c   1.000
_cell.angle_alpha   90.00
_cell.angle_beta   90.00
_cell.angle_gamma   90.00
#
_symmetry.space_group_name_H-M   'P 1'
#
loop_
_entity.id
_entity.type
_entity.pdbx_description
1 polymer ?
#
loop_
_entity_poly.entity_id
_entity_poly.type
_entity_poly.pdbx_seq_one_letter_code
_entity_poly.pdbx_strand_id
1 'polypeptide(L)'
;MGRTSPWLVFGLPAAICAAWTVYAGKDVNWDQLNYHYYLPFELLAGRLGQDFFAASAQSYLNPVGYLPFYLMVTSGWHSVAVSIVLATAHSLSIGLLYLVAYRLFAHLPPRDRSVFSCLAAASGAATGVYWVTVGGSFLDPLLVPPMLAGLLLLLREDRHAGRRAALAGALFGAAAALKYSNAVYALAALPLALAMPGLAGAARLRACSAYVLGGAAAAGLLAGPWFAALMREFDNPVFPLFNAWFRSPHALPINILNERFALRDPATLLAFPFRMVPLDPNLYSENFAPDLRFAALFVAVAGLIALAARRGTPAVGALRGADWRVLAFFAAALALWLASSANGRYGMVVLLLAGVCLARVVE
;
A
#
# COMPACT_ATOMS: atom_id res chain seq x y z
N MET A 1 -19.58 -18.06 -3.56
CA MET A 1 -19.38 -17.50 -2.22
C MET A 1 -20.27 -18.29 -1.27
N GLY A 2 -19.71 -19.13 -0.40
CA GLY A 2 -20.47 -19.55 0.80
C GLY A 2 -20.78 -18.24 1.54
N ARG A 3 -22.07 -17.92 1.69
CA ARG A 3 -22.61 -16.55 1.77
C ARG A 3 -22.16 -15.76 3.00
N THR A 4 -20.92 -15.29 3.06
CA THR A 4 -20.56 -14.18 3.94
C THR A 4 -21.23 -12.93 3.38
N SER A 5 -22.07 -12.30 4.20
CA SER A 5 -22.81 -11.11 3.79
C SER A 5 -21.83 -9.99 3.38
N PRO A 6 -22.06 -9.28 2.25
CA PRO A 6 -21.28 -8.08 1.90
C PRO A 6 -21.27 -7.05 3.03
N TRP A 7 -22.32 -7.00 3.85
CA TRP A 7 -22.37 -6.18 5.04
C TRP A 7 -21.28 -6.54 6.05
N LEU A 8 -20.99 -7.82 6.27
CA LEU A 8 -19.92 -8.23 7.18
C LEU A 8 -18.54 -7.92 6.60
N VAL A 9 -18.37 -8.04 5.29
CA VAL A 9 -17.07 -7.86 4.62
C VAL A 9 -16.71 -6.40 4.42
N PHE A 10 -17.67 -5.54 4.11
CA PHE A 10 -17.42 -4.13 3.77
C PHE A 10 -18.21 -3.15 4.65
N GLY A 11 -19.47 -3.44 4.94
CA GLY A 11 -20.33 -2.54 5.72
C GLY A 11 -19.89 -2.38 7.19
N LEU A 12 -19.56 -3.48 7.86
CA LEU A 12 -19.11 -3.49 9.24
C LEU A 12 -17.75 -2.81 9.40
N PRO A 13 -16.71 -3.12 8.58
CA PRO A 13 -15.47 -2.34 8.60
C PRO A 13 -15.67 -0.85 8.35
N ALA A 14 -16.54 -0.47 7.40
CA ALA A 14 -16.87 0.94 7.16
C ALA A 14 -17.49 1.60 8.40
N ALA A 15 -18.45 0.95 9.03
CA ALA A 15 -19.07 1.45 10.27
C ALA A 15 -18.06 1.58 11.42
N ILE A 16 -17.16 0.60 11.59
CA ILE A 16 -16.11 0.64 12.61
C ILE A 16 -15.13 1.79 12.34
N CYS A 17 -14.63 1.92 11.10
CA CYS A 17 -13.71 3.00 10.73
C CYS A 17 -14.37 4.38 10.87
N ALA A 18 -15.64 4.52 10.49
CA ALA A 18 -16.42 5.75 10.67
C ALA A 18 -16.62 6.09 12.15
N ALA A 19 -17.01 5.11 12.97
CA ALA A 19 -17.17 5.30 14.41
C ALA A 19 -15.83 5.66 15.08
N TRP A 20 -14.75 4.99 14.68
CA TRP A 20 -13.40 5.27 15.16
C TRP A 20 -12.97 6.70 14.86
N THR A 21 -13.10 7.18 13.62
CA THR A 21 -12.67 8.55 13.30
C THR A 21 -13.49 9.61 14.02
N VAL A 22 -14.78 9.37 14.28
CA VAL A 22 -15.62 10.27 15.08
C VAL A 22 -15.16 10.25 16.54
N TYR A 23 -14.87 9.08 17.10
CA TYR A 23 -14.42 8.92 18.48
C TYR A 23 -13.03 9.50 18.72
N ALA A 24 -12.07 9.19 17.85
CA ALA A 24 -10.68 9.66 17.96
C ALA A 24 -10.56 11.17 17.71
N GLY A 25 -11.57 11.77 17.08
CA GLY A 25 -11.60 13.17 16.70
C GLY A 25 -10.91 13.44 15.36
N LYS A 26 -11.04 14.67 14.88
CA LYS A 26 -10.43 15.09 13.62
C LYS A 26 -8.91 15.15 13.80
N ASP A 27 -8.19 14.39 12.98
CA ASP A 27 -6.74 14.49 12.89
C ASP A 27 -6.34 15.82 12.22
N VAL A 28 -5.59 16.64 12.96
CA VAL A 28 -4.98 17.89 12.49
C VAL A 28 -3.47 17.66 12.40
N ASN A 29 -3.09 16.75 11.51
CA ASN A 29 -1.69 16.39 11.31
C ASN A 29 -0.93 17.42 10.47
N TRP A 30 0.39 17.39 10.62
CA TRP A 30 1.33 18.24 9.87
C TRP A 30 1.13 18.14 8.36
N ASP A 31 1.00 16.94 7.80
CA ASP A 31 0.88 16.74 6.35
C ASP A 31 -0.39 17.40 5.77
N GLN A 32 -1.49 17.35 6.51
CA GLN A 32 -2.75 17.98 6.11
C GLN A 32 -2.64 19.51 6.09
N LEU A 33 -2.02 20.08 7.12
CA LEU A 33 -1.79 21.51 7.23
C LEU A 33 -0.73 22.01 6.25
N ASN A 34 0.26 21.16 5.93
CA ASN A 34 1.37 21.51 5.08
C ASN A 34 1.01 21.39 3.59
N TYR A 35 0.61 20.20 3.11
CA TYR A 35 0.49 19.95 1.66
C TYR A 35 -0.82 19.30 1.19
N HIS A 36 -1.56 18.53 2.01
CA HIS A 36 -2.75 17.82 1.48
C HIS A 36 -3.85 18.76 0.98
N TYR A 37 -4.05 19.90 1.63
CA TYR A 37 -4.97 20.93 1.15
C TYR A 37 -4.32 21.85 0.11
N TYR A 38 -3.06 22.21 0.33
CA TYR A 38 -2.35 23.17 -0.51
C TYR A 38 -2.11 22.65 -1.93
N LEU A 39 -1.79 21.37 -2.12
CA LEU A 39 -1.49 20.81 -3.46
C LEU A 39 -2.67 20.95 -4.46
N PRO A 40 -3.91 20.53 -4.12
CA PRO A 40 -5.04 20.78 -5.02
C PRO A 40 -5.33 22.27 -5.23
N PHE A 41 -5.14 23.12 -4.21
CA PHE A 41 -5.29 24.56 -4.34
C PHE A 41 -4.29 25.14 -5.34
N GLU A 42 -3.02 24.78 -5.23
CA GLU A 42 -1.94 25.22 -6.13
C GLU A 42 -2.24 24.83 -7.58
N LEU A 43 -2.67 23.59 -7.80
CA LEU A 43 -3.07 23.10 -9.12
C LEU A 43 -4.23 23.93 -9.70
N LEU A 44 -5.31 24.11 -8.93
CA LEU A 44 -6.55 24.72 -9.41
C LEU A 44 -6.47 26.24 -9.52
N ALA A 45 -5.68 26.89 -8.67
CA ALA A 45 -5.44 28.33 -8.71
C ALA A 45 -4.27 28.72 -9.64
N GLY A 46 -3.57 27.76 -10.23
CA GLY A 46 -2.46 28.01 -11.16
C GLY A 46 -1.26 28.66 -10.48
N ARG A 47 -0.92 28.24 -9.25
CA ARG A 47 0.09 28.90 -8.40
C ARG A 47 1.48 28.27 -8.47
N LEU A 48 1.67 27.21 -9.25
CA LEU A 48 2.94 26.45 -9.34
C LEU A 48 4.18 27.33 -9.59
N GLY A 49 4.09 28.31 -10.50
CA GLY A 49 5.19 29.24 -10.80
C GLY A 49 5.27 30.47 -9.88
N GLN A 50 4.37 30.59 -8.90
CA GLN A 50 4.30 31.73 -7.97
C GLN A 50 4.75 31.34 -6.57
N ASP A 51 4.26 30.19 -6.09
CA ASP A 51 4.38 29.76 -4.70
C ASP A 51 5.57 28.82 -4.51
N PHE A 52 6.77 29.39 -4.54
CA PHE A 52 7.99 28.59 -4.44
C PHE A 52 8.15 27.92 -3.06
N PHE A 53 8.16 26.59 -3.02
CA PHE A 53 8.30 25.79 -1.80
C PHE A 53 7.29 26.14 -0.68
N ALA A 54 6.08 26.58 -1.03
CA ALA A 54 5.06 26.99 -0.05
C ALA A 54 4.70 25.90 0.98
N ALA A 55 4.75 24.63 0.56
CA ALA A 55 4.61 23.44 1.40
C ALA A 55 5.92 22.64 1.48
N SER A 56 7.08 23.31 1.48
CA SER A 56 8.41 22.71 1.38
C SER A 56 8.58 21.86 0.10
N ALA A 57 9.43 20.83 0.10
CA ALA A 57 9.62 19.97 -1.07
C ALA A 57 8.34 19.21 -1.47
N GLN A 58 7.38 19.08 -0.54
CA GLN A 58 6.11 18.41 -0.75
C GLN A 58 5.18 19.20 -1.68
N SER A 59 5.41 20.51 -1.89
CA SER A 59 4.66 21.37 -2.83
C SER A 59 4.60 20.81 -4.26
N TYR A 60 5.56 19.95 -4.61
CA TYR A 60 5.70 19.46 -5.97
C TYR A 60 5.25 18.00 -6.13
N LEU A 61 4.66 17.40 -5.09
CA LEU A 61 4.04 16.08 -5.18
C LEU A 61 2.76 16.13 -6.01
N ASN A 62 2.31 14.98 -6.52
CA ASN A 62 1.12 14.91 -7.36
C ASN A 62 -0.15 15.36 -6.58
N PRO A 63 -0.83 16.45 -7.00
CA PRO A 63 -2.02 16.97 -6.31
C PRO A 63 -3.28 16.10 -6.52
N VAL A 64 -3.32 15.27 -7.57
CA VAL A 64 -4.57 14.63 -8.04
C VAL A 64 -5.22 13.74 -6.97
N GLY A 65 -4.43 13.01 -6.18
CA GLY A 65 -4.96 12.12 -5.14
C GLY A 65 -5.70 12.87 -4.04
N TYR A 66 -5.37 14.14 -3.82
CA TYR A 66 -5.92 14.98 -2.76
C TYR A 66 -7.15 15.79 -3.20
N LEU A 67 -7.47 15.83 -4.50
CA LEU A 67 -8.62 16.57 -5.04
C LEU A 67 -9.95 16.23 -4.34
N PRO A 68 -10.31 14.95 -4.10
CA PRO A 68 -11.57 14.64 -3.42
C PRO A 68 -11.66 15.24 -2.01
N PHE A 69 -10.56 15.19 -1.25
CA PHE A 69 -10.48 15.80 0.08
C PHE A 69 -10.64 17.32 -0.02
N TYR A 70 -9.86 17.97 -0.89
CA TYR A 70 -9.91 19.41 -1.09
C TYR A 70 -11.29 19.89 -1.49
N LEU A 71 -11.93 19.25 -2.47
CA LEU A 71 -13.26 19.65 -2.96
C LEU A 71 -14.33 19.55 -1.88
N MET A 72 -14.31 18.50 -1.04
CA MET A 72 -15.25 18.43 0.09
C MET A 72 -15.04 19.59 1.07
N VAL A 73 -13.79 19.89 1.42
CA VAL A 73 -13.47 20.98 2.35
C VAL A 73 -13.84 22.35 1.77
N THR A 74 -13.48 22.63 0.52
CA THR A 74 -13.78 23.92 -0.13
C THR A 74 -15.25 24.12 -0.43
N SER A 75 -16.00 23.03 -0.61
CA SER A 75 -17.47 23.07 -0.72
C SER A 75 -18.17 23.24 0.64
N GLY A 76 -17.43 23.45 1.74
CA GLY A 76 -17.98 23.72 3.06
C GLY A 76 -18.56 22.50 3.77
N TRP A 77 -18.16 21.27 3.41
CA TRP A 77 -18.62 20.07 4.11
C TRP A 77 -18.17 20.10 5.58
N HIS A 78 -19.04 19.64 6.47
CA HIS A 78 -18.68 19.49 7.88
C HIS A 78 -17.52 18.50 8.03
N SER A 79 -16.53 18.84 8.87
CA SER A 79 -15.30 18.07 9.01
C SER A 79 -15.51 16.58 9.34
N VAL A 80 -16.50 16.29 10.20
CA VAL A 80 -16.93 14.92 10.54
C VAL A 80 -17.42 14.15 9.32
N ALA A 81 -18.19 14.77 8.43
CA ALA A 81 -18.69 14.11 7.22
C ALA A 81 -17.54 13.77 6.27
N VAL A 82 -16.57 14.69 6.10
CA VAL A 82 -15.35 14.45 5.32
C VAL A 82 -14.58 13.25 5.87
N SER A 83 -14.35 13.21 7.18
CA SER A 83 -13.64 12.11 7.84
C SER A 83 -14.38 10.77 7.72
N ILE A 84 -15.71 10.74 7.83
CA ILE A 84 -16.51 9.51 7.62
C ILE A 84 -16.39 9.00 6.18
N VAL A 85 -16.43 9.89 5.17
CA VAL A 85 -16.26 9.49 3.76
C VAL A 85 -14.88 8.89 3.54
N LEU A 86 -13.83 9.55 4.02
CA LEU A 86 -12.45 9.05 3.90
C LEU A 86 -12.27 7.73 4.67
N ALA A 87 -12.79 7.62 5.89
CA ALA A 87 -12.73 6.40 6.68
C ALA A 87 -13.45 5.23 6.00
N THR A 88 -14.59 5.50 5.37
CA THR A 88 -15.33 4.51 4.57
C THR A 88 -14.49 4.04 3.38
N ALA A 89 -13.86 4.96 2.65
CA ALA A 89 -12.96 4.62 1.54
C ALA A 89 -11.74 3.81 2.01
N HIS A 90 -11.11 4.19 3.12
CA HIS A 90 -9.98 3.49 3.70
C HIS A 90 -10.35 2.06 4.13
N SER A 91 -11.56 1.87 4.70
CA SER A 91 -12.07 0.59 5.17
C SER A 91 -12.19 -0.48 4.08
N LEU A 92 -12.23 -0.10 2.80
CA LEU A 92 -12.19 -1.04 1.68
C LEU A 92 -10.96 -1.95 1.74
N SER A 93 -9.85 -1.47 2.34
CA SER A 93 -8.66 -2.27 2.55
C SER A 93 -8.94 -3.51 3.42
N ILE A 94 -9.74 -3.38 4.48
CA ILE A 94 -10.11 -4.48 5.39
C ILE A 94 -10.96 -5.52 4.64
N GLY A 95 -11.95 -5.07 3.88
CA GLY A 95 -12.78 -5.99 3.08
C GLY A 95 -11.98 -6.70 1.98
N LEU A 96 -11.00 -6.04 1.38
CA LEU A 96 -10.11 -6.66 0.39
C LEU A 96 -9.10 -7.61 1.04
N LEU A 97 -8.59 -7.32 2.24
CA LEU A 97 -7.81 -8.27 3.04
C LEU A 97 -8.61 -9.53 3.34
N TYR A 98 -9.89 -9.38 3.70
CA TYR A 98 -10.79 -10.52 3.87
C TYR A 98 -10.86 -11.36 2.59
N LEU A 99 -11.01 -10.74 1.41
CA LEU A 99 -11.06 -11.48 0.15
C LEU A 99 -9.73 -12.18 -0.20
N VAL A 100 -8.58 -11.57 0.15
CA VAL A 100 -7.27 -12.21 0.03
C VAL A 100 -7.20 -13.42 0.94
N ALA A 101 -7.49 -13.25 2.23
CA ALA A 101 -7.49 -14.34 3.22
C ALA A 101 -8.48 -15.46 2.83
N TYR A 102 -9.68 -15.10 2.36
CA TYR A 102 -10.67 -16.06 1.87
C TYR A 102 -10.14 -16.87 0.70
N ARG A 103 -9.23 -16.33 -0.11
CA ARG A 103 -8.56 -17.09 -1.16
C ARG A 103 -7.49 -18.06 -0.63
N LEU A 104 -6.77 -17.66 0.42
CA LEU A 104 -5.73 -18.48 1.06
C LEU A 104 -6.34 -19.66 1.82
N PHE A 105 -7.43 -19.44 2.56
CA PHE A 105 -8.13 -20.47 3.34
C PHE A 105 -9.12 -21.31 2.51
N ALA A 106 -8.89 -21.45 1.20
CA ALA A 106 -9.81 -22.17 0.31
C ALA A 106 -9.85 -23.70 0.55
N HIS A 107 -8.98 -24.24 1.40
CA HIS A 107 -9.00 -25.65 1.84
C HIS A 107 -10.01 -25.91 2.96
N LEU A 108 -10.35 -24.88 3.74
CA LEU A 108 -11.22 -25.02 4.90
C LEU A 108 -12.70 -25.12 4.49
N PRO A 109 -13.55 -25.78 5.31
CA PRO A 109 -15.00 -25.74 5.16
C PRO A 109 -15.55 -24.30 5.12
N PRO A 110 -16.71 -24.03 4.49
CA PRO A 110 -17.20 -22.66 4.27
C PRO A 110 -17.31 -21.78 5.53
N ARG A 111 -17.70 -22.38 6.67
CA ARG A 111 -17.81 -21.69 7.95
C ARG A 111 -16.43 -21.28 8.46
N ASP A 112 -15.52 -22.24 8.60
CA ASP A 112 -14.18 -22.02 9.13
C ASP A 112 -13.39 -21.08 8.22
N ARG A 113 -13.47 -21.27 6.90
CA ARG A 113 -12.91 -20.36 5.91
C ARG A 113 -13.33 -18.92 6.16
N SER A 114 -14.61 -18.68 6.45
CA SER A 114 -15.12 -17.33 6.72
C SER A 114 -14.58 -16.78 8.03
N VAL A 115 -14.54 -17.58 9.09
CA VAL A 115 -14.01 -17.20 10.41
C VAL A 115 -12.52 -16.87 10.33
N PHE A 116 -11.70 -17.78 9.78
CA PHE A 116 -10.26 -17.58 9.61
C PHE A 116 -9.96 -16.36 8.73
N SER A 117 -10.77 -16.11 7.70
CA SER A 117 -10.61 -14.91 6.85
C SER A 117 -10.94 -13.61 7.59
N CYS A 118 -11.97 -13.62 8.45
CA CYS A 118 -12.28 -12.47 9.31
C CYS A 118 -11.15 -12.21 10.31
N LEU A 119 -10.64 -13.26 10.96
CA LEU A 119 -9.53 -13.16 11.92
C LEU A 119 -8.24 -12.68 11.24
N ALA A 120 -7.92 -13.19 10.05
CA ALA A 120 -6.77 -12.75 9.28
C ALA A 120 -6.89 -11.29 8.83
N ALA A 121 -8.07 -10.85 8.38
CA ALA A 121 -8.30 -9.45 8.02
C ALA A 121 -8.23 -8.51 9.24
N ALA A 122 -8.80 -8.92 10.37
CA ALA A 122 -8.70 -8.18 11.64
C ALA A 122 -7.25 -8.09 12.13
N SER A 123 -6.52 -9.20 12.07
CA SER A 123 -5.08 -9.26 12.36
C SER A 123 -4.30 -8.33 11.44
N GLY A 124 -4.63 -8.28 10.14
CA GLY A 124 -4.03 -7.35 9.18
C GLY A 124 -4.31 -5.89 9.52
N ALA A 125 -5.55 -5.55 9.88
CA ALA A 125 -5.95 -4.22 10.30
C ALA A 125 -5.40 -3.79 11.68
N ALA A 126 -4.79 -4.69 12.46
CA ALA A 126 -4.32 -4.41 13.82
C ALA A 126 -3.06 -3.52 13.92
N THR A 127 -2.54 -2.97 12.81
CA THR A 127 -1.44 -2.00 12.89
C THR A 127 -1.92 -0.64 13.40
N GLY A 128 -1.19 -0.06 14.35
CA GLY A 128 -1.46 1.31 14.82
C GLY A 128 -1.37 2.35 13.70
N VAL A 129 -0.50 2.14 12.70
CA VAL A 129 -0.31 3.08 11.58
C VAL A 129 -1.59 3.25 10.77
N TYR A 130 -2.35 2.16 10.56
CA TYR A 130 -3.64 2.24 9.87
C TYR A 130 -4.64 3.07 10.67
N TRP A 131 -4.83 2.76 11.95
CA TRP A 131 -5.85 3.43 12.78
C TRP A 131 -5.58 4.92 13.03
N VAL A 132 -4.31 5.33 13.06
CA VAL A 132 -3.96 6.77 13.16
C VAL A 132 -4.25 7.52 11.85
N THR A 133 -4.30 6.84 10.71
CA THR A 133 -4.51 7.47 9.39
C THR A 133 -5.93 7.33 8.85
N VAL A 134 -6.77 6.45 9.43
CA VAL A 134 -8.18 6.27 9.04
C VAL A 134 -8.96 7.57 9.24
N GLY A 135 -9.69 7.99 8.20
CA GLY A 135 -10.49 9.22 8.22
C GLY A 135 -9.69 10.52 8.06
N GLY A 136 -8.36 10.43 8.00
CA GLY A 136 -7.47 11.52 7.62
C GLY A 136 -7.32 11.66 6.11
N SER A 137 -6.70 12.74 5.66
CA SER A 137 -6.47 13.05 4.24
C SER A 137 -5.28 12.28 3.61
N PHE A 138 -4.74 11.26 4.29
CA PHE A 138 -3.59 10.49 3.81
C PHE A 138 -3.94 9.61 2.61
N LEU A 139 -3.09 9.65 1.58
CA LEU A 139 -3.21 8.73 0.45
C LEU A 139 -2.74 7.30 0.78
N ASP A 140 -1.99 7.09 1.86
CA ASP A 140 -1.47 5.77 2.25
C ASP A 140 -2.59 4.74 2.43
N PRO A 141 -3.57 4.94 3.35
CA PRO A 141 -4.70 4.03 3.47
C PRO A 141 -5.67 4.09 2.27
N LEU A 142 -5.75 5.23 1.56
CA LEU A 142 -6.64 5.39 0.41
C LEU A 142 -6.20 4.58 -0.82
N LEU A 143 -4.90 4.40 -1.02
CA LEU A 143 -4.31 3.73 -2.19
C LEU A 143 -3.99 2.25 -1.94
N VAL A 144 -4.14 1.74 -0.71
CA VAL A 144 -4.09 0.29 -0.46
C VAL A 144 -5.21 -0.48 -1.17
N PRO A 145 -6.49 -0.06 -1.13
CA PRO A 145 -7.57 -0.78 -1.82
C PRO A 145 -7.29 -1.11 -3.30
N PRO A 146 -6.87 -0.18 -4.19
CA PRO A 146 -6.55 -0.54 -5.56
C PRO A 146 -5.38 -1.54 -5.65
N MET A 147 -4.35 -1.43 -4.80
CA MET A 147 -3.25 -2.40 -4.77
C MET A 147 -3.70 -3.81 -4.35
N LEU A 148 -4.54 -3.94 -3.32
CA LEU A 148 -5.10 -5.23 -2.90
C LEU A 148 -6.05 -5.82 -3.95
N ALA A 149 -6.84 -4.98 -4.64
CA ALA A 149 -7.66 -5.41 -5.77
C ALA A 149 -6.79 -5.90 -6.94
N GLY A 150 -5.68 -5.21 -7.23
CA GLY A 150 -4.68 -5.63 -8.21
C GLY A 150 -4.06 -6.98 -7.86
N LEU A 151 -3.66 -7.17 -6.59
CA LEU A 151 -3.17 -8.45 -6.10
C LEU A 151 -4.21 -9.56 -6.28
N LEU A 152 -5.47 -9.34 -5.89
CA LEU A 152 -6.55 -10.30 -6.08
C LEU A 152 -6.74 -10.70 -7.55
N LEU A 153 -6.60 -9.77 -8.50
CA LEU A 153 -6.66 -10.07 -9.93
C LEU A 153 -5.52 -10.99 -10.37
N LEU A 154 -4.31 -10.78 -9.85
CA LEU A 154 -3.12 -11.60 -10.13
C LEU A 154 -3.16 -12.99 -9.47
N LEU A 155 -3.99 -13.18 -8.43
CA LEU A 155 -4.22 -14.47 -7.79
C LEU A 155 -5.24 -15.36 -8.52
N ARG A 156 -5.98 -14.81 -9.49
CA ARG A 156 -7.03 -15.58 -10.16
C ARG A 156 -6.51 -16.45 -11.31
N GLU A 157 -7.10 -17.64 -11.42
CA GLU A 157 -6.78 -18.63 -12.45
C GLU A 157 -7.96 -18.69 -13.42
N ASP A 158 -7.80 -18.14 -14.62
CA ASP A 158 -8.82 -18.20 -15.67
C ASP A 158 -8.26 -17.81 -17.06
N ARG A 159 -9.11 -17.90 -18.09
CA ARG A 159 -8.76 -17.55 -19.48
C ARG A 159 -8.48 -16.06 -19.75
N HIS A 160 -8.85 -15.14 -18.85
CA HIS A 160 -8.68 -13.69 -19.07
C HIS A 160 -7.43 -13.11 -18.42
N ALA A 161 -6.39 -13.93 -18.23
CA ALA A 161 -5.17 -13.55 -17.51
C ALA A 161 -4.52 -12.26 -18.03
N GLY A 162 -4.44 -12.05 -19.36
CA GLY A 162 -3.88 -10.81 -19.93
C GLY A 162 -4.66 -9.54 -19.55
N ARG A 163 -6.00 -9.58 -19.60
CA ARG A 163 -6.85 -8.44 -19.18
C ARG A 163 -6.71 -8.16 -17.68
N ARG A 164 -6.62 -9.21 -16.87
CA ARG A 164 -6.42 -9.10 -15.42
C ARG A 164 -5.06 -8.52 -15.08
N ALA A 165 -4.02 -8.96 -15.79
CA ALA A 165 -2.68 -8.39 -15.66
C ALA A 165 -2.68 -6.90 -16.02
N ALA A 166 -3.29 -6.50 -17.14
CA ALA A 166 -3.43 -5.08 -17.49
C ALA A 166 -4.18 -4.27 -16.43
N LEU A 167 -5.31 -4.77 -15.93
CA LEU A 167 -6.07 -4.07 -14.89
C LEU A 167 -5.30 -4.02 -13.56
N ALA A 168 -4.61 -5.09 -13.16
CA ALA A 168 -3.75 -5.09 -11.99
C ALA A 168 -2.61 -4.07 -12.13
N GLY A 169 -1.98 -4.03 -13.31
CA GLY A 169 -0.97 -3.04 -13.66
C GLY A 169 -1.50 -1.62 -13.55
N ALA A 170 -2.69 -1.36 -14.10
CA ALA A 170 -3.33 -0.06 -14.00
C ALA A 170 -3.64 0.35 -12.54
N LEU A 171 -4.08 -0.59 -11.69
CA LEU A 171 -4.36 -0.31 -10.28
C LEU A 171 -3.10 -0.02 -9.46
N PHE A 172 -2.03 -0.82 -9.64
CA PHE A 172 -0.73 -0.55 -9.01
C PHE A 172 -0.08 0.73 -9.57
N GLY A 173 -0.18 0.94 -10.88
CA GLY A 173 0.31 2.14 -11.56
C GLY A 173 -0.41 3.39 -11.10
N ALA A 174 -1.73 3.35 -10.92
CA ALA A 174 -2.50 4.46 -10.35
C ALA A 174 -2.06 4.79 -8.92
N ALA A 175 -1.88 3.77 -8.07
CA ALA A 175 -1.38 3.97 -6.72
C ALA A 175 0.03 4.61 -6.71
N ALA A 176 0.91 4.17 -7.60
CA ALA A 176 2.25 4.74 -7.77
C ALA A 176 2.22 6.16 -8.34
N ALA A 177 1.31 6.46 -9.27
CA ALA A 177 1.18 7.76 -9.91
C ALA A 177 0.66 8.83 -8.95
N LEU A 178 -0.31 8.46 -8.11
CA LEU A 178 -0.90 9.37 -7.12
C LEU A 178 -0.03 9.53 -5.87
N LYS A 179 0.79 8.51 -5.55
CA LYS A 179 1.79 8.59 -4.48
C LYS A 179 3.03 7.78 -4.85
N TYR A 180 4.12 8.48 -5.18
CA TYR A 180 5.33 7.88 -5.75
C TYR A 180 5.97 6.80 -4.88
N SER A 181 5.83 6.88 -3.54
CA SER A 181 6.32 5.84 -2.63
C SER A 181 5.67 4.47 -2.87
N ASN A 182 4.51 4.40 -3.53
CA ASN A 182 3.86 3.14 -3.89
C ASN A 182 4.46 2.47 -5.14
N ALA A 183 5.37 3.13 -5.87
CA ALA A 183 6.02 2.55 -7.05
C ALA A 183 6.74 1.23 -6.75
N VAL A 184 7.31 1.11 -5.54
CA VAL A 184 7.96 -0.13 -5.10
C VAL A 184 7.00 -1.33 -5.06
N TYR A 185 5.71 -1.12 -4.80
CA TYR A 185 4.72 -2.19 -4.77
C TYR A 185 4.27 -2.60 -6.17
N ALA A 186 4.25 -1.66 -7.12
CA ALA A 186 4.06 -1.99 -8.52
C ALA A 186 5.20 -2.88 -9.05
N LEU A 187 6.44 -2.63 -8.61
CA LEU A 187 7.60 -3.47 -8.90
C LEU A 187 7.50 -4.85 -8.21
N ALA A 188 7.09 -4.87 -6.93
CA ALA A 188 6.90 -6.12 -6.18
C ALA A 188 5.86 -7.07 -6.81
N ALA A 189 4.83 -6.52 -7.47
CA ALA A 189 3.78 -7.31 -8.13
C ALA A 189 4.16 -7.78 -9.55
N LEU A 190 5.20 -7.23 -10.18
CA LEU A 190 5.60 -7.58 -11.56
C LEU A 190 5.93 -9.08 -11.73
N PRO A 191 6.68 -9.74 -10.82
CA PRO A 191 6.94 -11.18 -10.93
C PRO A 191 5.67 -12.04 -10.89
N LEU A 192 4.62 -11.59 -10.18
CA LEU A 192 3.34 -12.30 -10.12
C LEU A 192 2.61 -12.25 -11.46
N ALA A 193 2.71 -11.14 -12.21
CA ALA A 193 2.15 -11.02 -13.56
C ALA A 193 2.86 -11.96 -14.55
N LEU A 194 4.20 -12.06 -14.45
CA LEU A 194 4.97 -13.02 -15.24
C LEU A 194 4.61 -14.48 -14.87
N ALA A 195 4.42 -14.74 -13.58
CA ALA A 195 4.14 -16.07 -13.06
C ALA A 195 2.63 -16.39 -13.02
N MET A 196 1.75 -15.74 -13.78
CA MET A 196 0.29 -15.94 -13.66
C MET A 196 -0.14 -17.42 -13.79
N PRO A 197 -1.14 -17.88 -13.01
CA PRO A 197 -1.54 -19.28 -12.97
C PRO A 197 -2.12 -19.73 -14.31
N GLY A 198 -1.79 -20.94 -14.75
CA GLY A 198 -2.29 -21.50 -16.01
C GLY A 198 -1.65 -20.94 -17.28
N LEU A 199 -0.70 -20.00 -17.19
CA LEU A 199 0.04 -19.49 -18.34
C LEU A 199 1.42 -20.17 -18.50
N ALA A 200 1.83 -20.36 -19.75
CA ALA A 200 3.15 -20.87 -20.12
C ALA A 200 3.72 -20.12 -21.35
N GLY A 201 5.04 -20.17 -21.51
CA GLY A 201 5.76 -19.60 -22.66
C GLY A 201 5.42 -18.14 -22.95
N ALA A 202 5.17 -17.81 -24.21
CA ALA A 202 4.86 -16.46 -24.67
C ALA A 202 3.61 -15.83 -24.03
N ALA A 203 2.67 -16.63 -23.49
CA ALA A 203 1.52 -16.09 -22.77
C ALA A 203 1.91 -15.37 -21.47
N ARG A 204 2.98 -15.84 -20.79
CA ARG A 204 3.51 -15.17 -19.59
C ARG A 204 4.11 -13.81 -19.91
N LEU A 205 4.87 -13.73 -21.01
CA LEU A 205 5.44 -12.48 -21.49
C LEU A 205 4.33 -11.50 -21.87
N ARG A 206 3.30 -11.94 -22.59
CA ARG A 206 2.14 -11.09 -22.91
C ARG A 206 1.41 -10.58 -21.67
N ALA A 207 1.22 -11.40 -20.64
CA ALA A 207 0.61 -10.95 -19.39
C ALA A 207 1.49 -9.92 -18.66
N CYS A 208 2.81 -10.16 -18.61
CA CYS A 208 3.78 -9.20 -18.07
C CYS A 208 3.75 -7.87 -18.83
N SER A 209 3.79 -7.89 -20.17
CA SER A 209 3.68 -6.69 -21.01
C SER A 209 2.34 -5.99 -20.78
N ALA A 210 1.23 -6.73 -20.68
CA ALA A 210 -0.07 -6.16 -20.40
C ALA A 210 -0.11 -5.44 -19.05
N TYR A 211 0.49 -6.03 -18.00
CA TYR A 211 0.66 -5.39 -16.70
C TYR A 211 1.47 -4.08 -16.80
N VAL A 212 2.62 -4.11 -17.46
CA VAL A 212 3.47 -2.92 -17.63
C VAL A 212 2.73 -1.82 -18.42
N LEU A 213 2.07 -2.17 -19.51
CA LEU A 213 1.29 -1.22 -20.32
C LEU A 213 0.11 -0.64 -19.55
N GLY A 214 -0.60 -1.46 -18.77
CA GLY A 214 -1.67 -0.99 -17.89
C GLY A 214 -1.15 0.01 -16.85
N GLY A 215 -0.02 -0.28 -16.21
CA GLY A 215 0.62 0.61 -15.25
C GLY A 215 1.12 1.90 -15.87
N ALA A 216 1.78 1.82 -17.03
CA ALA A 216 2.24 2.99 -17.78
C ALA A 216 1.08 3.88 -18.25
N ALA A 217 -0.02 3.29 -18.72
CA ALA A 217 -1.22 4.04 -19.10
C ALA A 217 -1.83 4.79 -17.90
N ALA A 218 -1.95 4.12 -16.75
CA ALA A 218 -2.46 4.76 -15.53
C ALA A 218 -1.53 5.88 -15.05
N ALA A 219 -0.21 5.67 -15.08
CA ALA A 219 0.77 6.69 -14.71
C ALA A 219 0.77 7.89 -15.66
N GLY A 220 0.71 7.64 -16.96
CA GLY A 220 0.58 8.69 -17.98
C GLY A 220 -0.68 9.53 -17.80
N LEU A 221 -1.81 8.89 -17.45
CA LEU A 221 -3.07 9.60 -17.22
C LEU A 221 -3.08 10.40 -15.92
N LEU A 222 -2.60 9.81 -14.81
CA LEU A 222 -2.78 10.37 -13.46
C LEU A 222 -1.61 11.23 -12.97
N ALA A 223 -0.40 11.03 -13.51
CA ALA A 223 0.78 11.82 -13.15
C ALA A 223 1.39 12.56 -14.35
N GLY A 224 1.18 12.08 -15.59
CA GLY A 224 1.76 12.68 -16.80
C GLY A 224 1.50 14.19 -16.94
N PRO A 225 0.27 14.71 -16.78
CA PRO A 225 0.01 16.14 -16.85
C PRO A 225 0.80 16.95 -15.80
N TRP A 226 0.92 16.42 -14.57
CA TRP A 226 1.67 17.06 -13.49
C TRP A 226 3.17 17.04 -13.77
N PHE A 227 3.72 15.89 -14.21
CA PHE A 227 5.11 15.79 -14.64
C PHE A 227 5.44 16.75 -15.77
N ALA A 228 4.53 16.94 -16.73
CA ALA A 228 4.69 17.90 -17.81
C ALA A 228 4.62 19.36 -17.34
N ALA A 229 3.88 19.65 -16.26
CA ALA A 229 3.84 20.97 -15.65
C ALA A 229 5.15 21.27 -14.92
N LEU A 230 5.61 20.34 -14.06
CA LEU A 230 6.89 20.46 -13.36
C LEU A 230 8.08 20.55 -14.32
N MET A 231 8.06 19.76 -15.40
CA MET A 231 9.10 19.83 -16.43
C MET A 231 9.14 21.22 -17.10
N ARG A 232 7.98 21.80 -17.41
CA ARG A 232 7.91 23.12 -18.06
C ARG A 232 8.34 24.25 -17.13
N GLU A 233 8.03 24.16 -15.84
CA GLU A 233 8.32 25.22 -14.88
C GLU A 233 9.73 25.12 -14.30
N PHE A 234 10.22 23.90 -14.06
CA PHE A 234 11.44 23.66 -13.29
C PHE A 234 12.48 22.81 -14.02
N ASP A 235 12.30 22.45 -15.29
CA ASP A 235 13.21 21.56 -16.04
C ASP A 235 13.44 20.20 -15.34
N ASN A 236 12.47 19.76 -14.52
CA ASN A 236 12.54 18.50 -13.79
C ASN A 236 11.12 17.94 -13.57
N PRO A 237 10.77 16.77 -14.15
CA PRO A 237 9.41 16.25 -14.12
C PRO A 237 8.99 15.74 -12.74
N VAL A 238 9.93 15.59 -11.82
CA VAL A 238 9.71 15.16 -10.43
C VAL A 238 10.42 16.10 -9.46
N PHE A 239 10.49 17.39 -9.81
CA PHE A 239 11.11 18.42 -9.00
C PHE A 239 10.59 18.35 -7.55
N PRO A 240 11.42 18.55 -6.52
CA PRO A 240 12.89 18.60 -6.51
C PRO A 240 13.57 17.24 -6.27
N LEU A 241 12.84 16.11 -6.32
CA LEU A 241 13.29 14.82 -5.78
C LEU A 241 14.54 14.24 -6.46
N PHE A 242 14.64 14.27 -7.80
CA PHE A 242 15.76 13.67 -8.54
C PHE A 242 16.67 14.71 -9.21
N ASN A 243 16.96 15.80 -8.51
CA ASN A 243 17.67 16.91 -9.11
C ASN A 243 19.18 16.68 -9.34
N ALA A 244 19.78 15.62 -8.79
CA ALA A 244 21.14 15.21 -9.16
C ALA A 244 21.23 14.81 -10.65
N TRP A 245 20.12 14.38 -11.24
CA TRP A 245 20.04 13.94 -12.64
C TRP A 245 19.53 15.04 -13.57
N PHE A 246 18.39 15.65 -13.23
CA PHE A 246 17.77 16.68 -14.08
C PHE A 246 18.49 18.03 -14.01
N ARG A 247 19.17 18.32 -12.90
CA ARG A 247 19.97 19.54 -12.70
C ARG A 247 19.20 20.83 -12.98
N SER A 248 17.95 20.88 -12.52
CA SER A 248 17.17 22.11 -12.50
C SER A 248 17.96 23.22 -11.81
N PRO A 249 18.00 24.44 -12.37
CA PRO A 249 18.66 25.58 -11.73
C PRO A 249 17.92 26.05 -10.46
N HIS A 250 16.71 25.54 -10.21
CA HIS A 250 15.85 25.94 -9.10
C HIS A 250 16.09 25.14 -7.81
N ALA A 251 16.96 24.12 -7.81
CA ALA A 251 17.30 23.36 -6.62
C ALA A 251 18.76 22.90 -6.62
N LEU A 252 19.24 22.48 -5.44
CA LEU A 252 20.56 21.87 -5.32
C LEU A 252 20.67 20.61 -6.20
N PRO A 253 21.85 20.28 -6.75
CA PRO A 253 22.07 19.12 -7.60
C PRO A 253 22.20 17.82 -6.77
N ILE A 254 21.23 17.58 -5.90
CA ILE A 254 21.13 16.40 -5.03
C ILE A 254 19.77 15.73 -5.22
N ASN A 255 19.67 14.48 -4.79
CA ASN A 255 18.39 13.81 -4.69
C ASN A 255 17.81 14.02 -3.28
N ILE A 256 16.54 14.40 -3.19
CA ILE A 256 15.83 14.50 -1.92
C ILE A 256 15.19 13.15 -1.63
N LEU A 257 15.82 12.40 -0.73
CA LEU A 257 15.34 11.12 -0.24
C LEU A 257 14.95 11.27 1.24
N ASN A 258 13.85 10.63 1.65
CA ASN A 258 13.48 10.58 3.06
C ASN A 258 14.21 9.41 3.74
N GLU A 259 15.30 9.73 4.42
CA GLU A 259 16.16 8.74 5.08
C GLU A 259 15.88 8.59 6.58
N ARG A 260 14.82 9.22 7.11
CA ARG A 260 14.55 9.28 8.56
C ARG A 260 14.53 7.91 9.24
N PHE A 261 13.99 6.90 8.56
CA PHE A 261 13.88 5.52 9.06
C PHE A 261 14.77 4.54 8.29
N ALA A 262 15.75 5.03 7.51
CA ALA A 262 16.56 4.18 6.65
C ALA A 262 17.37 3.16 7.46
N LEU A 263 17.30 1.89 7.06
CA LEU A 263 18.03 0.79 7.71
C LEU A 263 19.35 0.58 6.96
N ARG A 264 20.44 1.15 7.48
CA ARG A 264 21.76 1.13 6.80
C ARG A 264 22.62 -0.08 7.12
N ASP A 265 22.40 -0.73 8.26
CA ASP A 265 23.19 -1.88 8.68
C ASP A 265 22.41 -3.21 8.59
N PRO A 266 23.05 -4.31 8.13
CA PRO A 266 22.38 -5.62 7.99
C PRO A 266 21.84 -6.18 9.31
N ALA A 267 22.49 -5.88 10.43
CA ALA A 267 22.07 -6.35 11.75
C ALA A 267 20.71 -5.75 12.14
N THR A 268 20.55 -4.44 11.95
CA THR A 268 19.28 -3.74 12.15
C THR A 268 18.20 -4.24 11.19
N LEU A 269 18.55 -4.54 9.93
CA LEU A 269 17.60 -5.09 8.98
C LEU A 269 17.05 -6.45 9.45
N LEU A 270 17.93 -7.36 9.92
CA LEU A 270 17.52 -8.67 10.45
C LEU A 270 16.76 -8.56 11.77
N ALA A 271 17.15 -7.61 12.63
CA ALA A 271 16.48 -7.35 13.90
C ALA A 271 15.15 -6.58 13.73
N PHE A 272 14.90 -5.98 12.55
CA PHE A 272 13.78 -5.07 12.33
C PHE A 272 12.41 -5.63 12.76
N PRO A 273 12.04 -6.88 12.45
CA PRO A 273 10.77 -7.46 12.92
C PRO A 273 10.58 -7.40 14.44
N PHE A 274 11.66 -7.55 15.20
CA PHE A 274 11.67 -7.50 16.67
C PHE A 274 11.76 -6.07 17.19
N ARG A 275 12.45 -5.18 16.46
CA ARG A 275 12.54 -3.76 16.82
C ARG A 275 11.19 -3.07 16.73
N MET A 276 10.26 -3.54 15.89
CA MET A 276 8.91 -2.96 15.78
C MET A 276 8.03 -3.17 17.03
N VAL A 277 8.41 -4.05 17.97
CA VAL A 277 7.64 -4.36 19.18
C VAL A 277 7.59 -3.22 20.22
N PRO A 278 8.71 -2.58 20.62
CA PRO A 278 8.70 -1.48 21.58
C PRO A 278 7.95 -0.22 21.11
N LEU A 279 7.54 0.59 22.09
CA LEU A 279 6.95 1.92 21.89
C LEU A 279 8.04 2.94 21.55
N ASP A 280 8.46 2.98 20.28
CA ASP A 280 9.44 3.94 19.78
C ASP A 280 8.93 4.68 18.52
N PRO A 281 8.62 5.99 18.60
CA PRO A 281 8.11 6.78 17.48
C PRO A 281 9.23 7.26 16.53
N ASN A 282 10.47 6.85 16.74
CA ASN A 282 11.60 7.14 15.86
C ASN A 282 12.07 5.92 15.07
N LEU A 283 11.47 4.75 15.28
CA LEU A 283 11.90 3.53 14.62
C LEU A 283 11.41 3.45 13.17
N TYR A 284 10.11 3.64 12.96
CA TYR A 284 9.51 3.47 11.63
C TYR A 284 8.25 4.31 11.41
N SER A 285 7.64 4.86 12.46
CA SER A 285 6.42 5.67 12.36
C SER A 285 6.57 6.85 13.31
N GLU A 286 6.17 8.04 12.88
CA GLU A 286 6.22 9.27 13.68
C GLU A 286 5.27 9.24 14.89
N ASN A 287 4.28 8.34 14.84
CA ASN A 287 3.38 8.03 15.94
C ASN A 287 3.75 6.69 16.58
N PHE A 288 3.42 6.51 17.86
CA PHE A 288 3.54 5.22 18.54
C PHE A 288 2.73 4.14 17.82
N ALA A 289 3.43 3.19 17.22
CA ALA A 289 2.82 2.08 16.49
C ALA A 289 3.59 0.78 16.75
N PRO A 290 3.56 0.22 17.97
CA PRO A 290 4.20 -1.06 18.23
C PRO A 290 3.51 -2.16 17.41
N ASP A 291 4.29 -3.11 16.88
CA ASP A 291 3.79 -4.15 15.99
C ASP A 291 4.51 -5.50 16.22
N LEU A 292 3.88 -6.36 17.02
CA LEU A 292 4.37 -7.72 17.31
C LEU A 292 4.25 -8.68 16.13
N ARG A 293 3.42 -8.36 15.13
CA ARG A 293 3.02 -9.32 14.08
C ARG A 293 4.20 -9.70 13.19
N PHE A 294 5.14 -8.78 12.96
CA PHE A 294 6.36 -9.06 12.20
C PHE A 294 7.29 -10.02 12.95
N ALA A 295 7.55 -9.78 14.24
CA ALA A 295 8.32 -10.70 15.08
C ALA A 295 7.67 -12.09 15.14
N ALA A 296 6.35 -12.14 15.37
CA ALA A 296 5.61 -13.40 15.40
C ALA A 296 5.67 -14.15 14.06
N LEU A 297 5.54 -13.44 12.93
CA LEU A 297 5.67 -14.03 11.60
C LEU A 297 7.07 -14.59 11.36
N PHE A 298 8.10 -13.83 11.74
CA PHE A 298 9.49 -14.26 11.62
C PHE A 298 9.76 -15.54 12.42
N VAL A 299 9.32 -15.57 13.69
CA VAL A 299 9.46 -16.75 14.57
C VAL A 299 8.66 -17.94 14.03
N ALA A 300 7.44 -17.73 13.55
CA ALA A 300 6.61 -18.79 13.00
C ALA A 300 7.25 -19.43 11.76
N VAL A 301 7.74 -18.62 10.82
CA VAL A 301 8.44 -19.12 9.63
C VAL A 301 9.72 -19.87 10.01
N ALA A 302 10.53 -19.32 10.92
CA ALA A 302 11.74 -19.99 11.40
C ALA A 302 11.43 -21.33 12.08
N GLY A 303 10.38 -21.39 12.89
CA GLY A 303 9.91 -22.61 13.55
C GLY A 303 9.46 -23.69 12.56
N LEU A 304 8.73 -23.31 11.50
CA LEU A 304 8.33 -24.23 10.43
C LEU A 304 9.54 -24.79 9.67
N ILE A 305 10.53 -23.95 9.35
CA ILE A 305 11.77 -24.38 8.68
C ILE A 305 12.52 -25.38 9.57
N ALA A 306 12.69 -25.07 10.85
CA ALA A 306 13.36 -25.96 11.80
C ALA A 306 12.61 -27.29 11.96
N LEU A 307 11.29 -27.27 12.03
CA LEU A 307 10.46 -28.48 12.13
C LEU A 307 10.57 -29.35 10.87
N ALA A 308 10.54 -28.75 9.68
CA ALA A 308 10.71 -29.45 8.41
C ALA A 308 12.09 -30.11 8.31
N ALA A 309 13.15 -29.38 8.70
CA ALA A 309 14.52 -29.92 8.75
C ALA A 309 14.63 -31.12 9.71
N ARG A 310 14.01 -31.04 10.89
CA ARG A 310 14.01 -32.13 11.88
C ARG A 310 13.24 -33.36 11.44
N ARG A 311 12.13 -33.19 10.73
CA ARG A 311 11.27 -34.31 10.30
C ARG A 311 11.75 -34.99 9.02
N GLY A 312 12.79 -34.48 8.36
CA GLY A 312 13.29 -34.99 7.07
C GLY A 312 12.24 -34.97 5.95
N THR A 313 11.10 -34.32 6.19
CA THR A 313 9.98 -34.22 5.26
C THR A 313 10.02 -32.82 4.69
N PRO A 314 10.17 -32.68 3.37
CA PRO A 314 10.02 -31.36 2.76
C PRO A 314 8.57 -30.91 3.02
N ALA A 315 8.36 -29.63 3.30
CA ALA A 315 7.04 -29.03 3.57
C ALA A 315 6.17 -28.97 2.29
N VAL A 316 6.00 -30.11 1.62
CA VAL A 316 5.34 -30.23 0.32
C VAL A 316 3.86 -30.47 0.57
N GLY A 317 3.03 -29.55 0.11
CA GLY A 317 1.57 -29.72 0.05
C GLY A 317 0.75 -28.86 1.02
N ALA A 318 1.35 -28.24 2.04
CA ALA A 318 0.63 -27.35 2.96
C ALA A 318 0.26 -26.00 2.33
N LEU A 319 1.19 -25.42 1.56
CA LEU A 319 1.01 -24.17 0.83
C LEU A 319 0.66 -24.43 -0.64
N ARG A 320 -0.35 -23.72 -1.13
CA ARG A 320 -0.86 -23.76 -2.50
C ARG A 320 -0.29 -22.63 -3.34
N GLY A 321 -0.56 -22.66 -4.65
CA GLY A 321 -0.07 -21.62 -5.57
C GLY A 321 -0.49 -20.19 -5.20
N ALA A 322 -1.69 -20.01 -4.60
CA ALA A 322 -2.12 -18.70 -4.12
C ALA A 322 -1.32 -18.23 -2.89
N ASP A 323 -0.99 -19.14 -1.97
CA ASP A 323 -0.19 -18.84 -0.78
C ASP A 323 1.20 -18.35 -1.19
N TRP A 324 1.89 -19.09 -2.06
CA TRP A 324 3.21 -18.72 -2.55
C TRP A 324 3.23 -17.37 -3.26
N ARG A 325 2.16 -17.01 -3.99
CA ARG A 325 2.06 -15.70 -4.66
C ARG A 325 1.92 -14.56 -3.67
N VAL A 326 1.03 -14.71 -2.68
CA VAL A 326 0.85 -13.66 -1.65
C VAL A 326 2.11 -13.52 -0.82
N LEU A 327 2.73 -14.62 -0.40
CA LEU A 327 3.99 -14.60 0.35
C LEU A 327 5.15 -14.02 -0.48
N ALA A 328 5.24 -14.34 -1.78
CA ALA A 328 6.25 -13.77 -2.66
C ALA A 328 6.05 -12.26 -2.86
N PHE A 329 4.81 -11.82 -3.09
CA PHE A 329 4.50 -10.39 -3.16
C PHE A 329 4.83 -9.70 -1.83
N PHE A 330 4.40 -10.27 -0.70
CA PHE A 330 4.68 -9.72 0.62
C PHE A 330 6.18 -9.61 0.90
N ALA A 331 6.97 -10.66 0.61
CA ALA A 331 8.41 -10.65 0.80
C ALA A 331 9.10 -9.61 -0.09
N ALA A 332 8.74 -9.52 -1.37
CA ALA A 332 9.28 -8.53 -2.28
C ALA A 332 8.89 -7.10 -1.87
N ALA A 333 7.63 -6.89 -1.50
CA ALA A 333 7.12 -5.59 -1.03
C ALA A 333 7.79 -5.17 0.28
N LEU A 334 7.97 -6.09 1.23
CA LEU A 334 8.69 -5.87 2.48
C LEU A 334 10.15 -5.47 2.18
N ALA A 335 10.86 -6.25 1.37
CA ALA A 335 12.25 -5.95 1.02
C ALA A 335 12.41 -4.58 0.37
N LEU A 336 11.56 -4.24 -0.61
CA LEU A 336 11.63 -2.95 -1.29
C LEU A 336 11.18 -1.78 -0.39
N TRP A 337 10.22 -1.98 0.52
CA TRP A 337 9.84 -0.98 1.50
C TRP A 337 10.99 -0.68 2.49
N LEU A 338 11.63 -1.73 3.03
CA LEU A 338 12.78 -1.58 3.94
C LEU A 338 13.99 -0.96 3.24
N ALA A 339 14.23 -1.30 1.98
CA ALA A 339 15.32 -0.73 1.18
C ALA A 339 15.09 0.73 0.75
N SER A 340 13.83 1.20 0.72
CA SER A 340 13.50 2.55 0.25
C SER A 340 13.39 3.57 1.38
N SER A 341 12.61 3.28 2.43
CA SER A 341 12.37 4.24 3.50
C SER A 341 12.16 3.62 4.87
N ALA A 342 11.61 2.39 4.93
CA ALA A 342 11.06 1.78 6.15
C ALA A 342 10.04 2.67 6.91
N ASN A 343 9.50 3.73 6.29
CA ASN A 343 8.46 4.55 6.89
C ASN A 343 7.13 3.78 6.90
N GLY A 344 6.52 3.59 8.07
CA GLY A 344 5.33 2.80 8.30
C GLY A 344 4.13 3.25 7.46
N ARG A 345 3.96 4.55 7.23
CA ARG A 345 2.88 5.05 6.34
C ARG A 345 3.11 4.56 4.91
N TYR A 346 4.34 4.67 4.42
CA TYR A 346 4.70 4.21 3.09
C TYR A 346 4.65 2.69 2.99
N GLY A 347 4.77 1.98 4.11
CA GLY A 347 4.66 0.53 4.32
C GLY A 347 3.24 -0.04 4.38
N MET A 348 2.19 0.78 4.23
CA MET A 348 0.82 0.41 4.65
C MET A 348 0.33 -0.93 4.10
N VAL A 349 0.53 -1.23 2.81
CA VAL A 349 0.09 -2.52 2.22
C VAL A 349 0.82 -3.71 2.84
N VAL A 350 2.09 -3.56 3.21
CA VAL A 350 2.90 -4.58 3.88
C VAL A 350 2.41 -4.76 5.31
N LEU A 351 2.21 -3.67 6.06
CA LEU A 351 1.69 -3.72 7.43
C LEU A 351 0.32 -4.41 7.52
N LEU A 352 -0.53 -4.18 6.52
CA LEU A 352 -1.86 -4.80 6.43
C LEU A 352 -1.80 -6.27 6.02
N LEU A 353 -0.93 -6.65 5.08
CA LEU A 353 -0.74 -8.04 4.68
C LEU A 353 0.00 -8.90 5.71
N ALA A 354 0.81 -8.29 6.59
CA ALA A 354 1.57 -9.01 7.60
C ALA A 354 0.68 -9.89 8.49
N GLY A 355 -0.47 -9.37 8.93
CA GLY A 355 -1.43 -10.14 9.74
C GLY A 355 -2.09 -11.29 8.98
N VAL A 356 -2.35 -11.11 7.67
CA VAL A 356 -2.89 -12.18 6.81
C VAL A 356 -1.85 -13.28 6.58
N CYS A 357 -0.59 -12.89 6.32
CA CYS A 357 0.51 -13.84 6.15
C CYS A 357 0.78 -14.62 7.44
N LEU A 358 0.80 -13.93 8.58
CA LEU A 358 0.93 -14.56 9.90
C LEU A 358 -0.18 -15.58 10.15
N ALA A 359 -1.44 -15.18 9.97
CA ALA A 359 -2.57 -16.09 10.15
C ALA A 359 -2.48 -17.33 9.26
N ARG A 360 -2.01 -17.17 8.01
CA ARG A 360 -1.86 -18.29 7.08
C ARG A 360 -0.68 -19.21 7.40
N VAL A 361 0.40 -18.68 7.95
CA VAL A 361 1.59 -19.43 8.35
C VAL A 361 1.36 -20.23 9.64
N VAL A 362 0.53 -19.70 10.54
CA VAL A 362 0.24 -20.33 11.85
C VAL A 362 -0.87 -21.39 11.78
N GLU A 363 -1.83 -21.24 10.87
CA GLU A 363 -2.83 -22.29 10.57
C GLU A 363 -2.18 -23.51 9.93
#